data_AF-A0A838VET0-F1
#
_entry.id   AF-A0A838VET0-F1
#
_cell.length_a   1.000
_cell.length_b   1.000
_cell.length_c   1.000
_cell.angle_alpha   90.00
_cell.angle_beta   90.00
_cell.angle_gamma   90.00
#
_symmetry.space_group_name_H-M   'P 1'
#
loop_
_entity.id
_entity.type
_entity.pdbx_description
1 polymer ?
#
loop_
_entity_poly.entity_id
_entity_poly.type
_entity_poly.pdbx_seq_one_letter_code
_entity_poly.pdbx_strand_id
1 'polypeptide(L)'
;MSKFSIAALGATSLLAAGLAGLPAAPALAAGKSDVNEIIVFGSDPCPRSTDDSIVVCARKPESERFRIPEKLRGGGSFQSKQNWASRATQFETYS
;
A
#
# COMPACT_ATOMS: atom_id res chain seq x y z
N MET A 1 1.05 -71.61 -43.15
CA MET A 1 1.35 -72.27 -41.86
C MET A 1 1.23 -71.25 -40.75
N SER A 2 0.34 -71.54 -39.80
CA SER A 2 0.25 -71.04 -38.41
C SER A 2 0.28 -69.53 -38.11
N LYS A 3 -0.93 -68.97 -37.98
CA LYS A 3 -1.46 -68.24 -36.80
C LYS A 3 -0.50 -67.40 -35.95
N PHE A 4 -0.66 -66.07 -36.00
CA PHE A 4 -0.50 -65.17 -34.84
C PHE A 4 -1.47 -63.99 -35.03
N SER A 5 -2.69 -64.09 -34.50
CA SER A 5 -3.11 -63.58 -33.18
C SER A 5 -3.33 -62.06 -33.19
N ILE A 6 -4.62 -61.71 -33.33
CA ILE A 6 -5.21 -60.42 -32.97
C ILE A 6 -4.97 -60.21 -31.47
N ALA A 7 -4.26 -59.13 -31.12
CA ALA A 7 -4.33 -58.55 -29.78
C ALA A 7 -4.95 -57.17 -29.92
N ALA A 8 -6.28 -57.13 -29.80
CA ALA A 8 -6.98 -55.95 -29.34
C ALA A 8 -6.64 -55.76 -27.87
N LEU A 9 -6.13 -54.59 -27.47
CA LEU A 9 -6.21 -54.04 -26.12
C LEU A 9 -5.60 -52.62 -26.14
N GLY A 10 -6.37 -51.66 -25.64
CA GLY A 10 -5.80 -50.37 -25.21
C GLY A 10 -6.22 -49.15 -26.02
N ALA A 11 -7.52 -48.98 -26.28
CA ALA A 11 -8.08 -47.64 -26.35
C ALA A 11 -7.92 -46.98 -24.97
N THR A 12 -6.89 -46.16 -24.79
CA THR A 12 -6.79 -45.21 -23.68
C THR A 12 -5.99 -43.99 -24.13
N SER A 13 -6.39 -43.47 -25.29
CA SER A 13 -6.09 -42.10 -25.67
C SER A 13 -6.78 -41.14 -24.70
N LEU A 14 -5.99 -40.19 -24.18
CA LEU A 14 -6.41 -38.85 -23.75
C LEU A 14 -7.16 -38.73 -22.42
N LEU A 15 -6.44 -38.72 -21.30
CA LEU A 15 -6.89 -38.03 -20.07
C LEU A 15 -5.75 -37.40 -19.24
N ALA A 16 -4.62 -37.05 -19.89
CA ALA A 16 -3.49 -36.40 -19.21
C ALA A 16 -3.33 -34.89 -19.53
N ALA A 17 -4.29 -34.25 -20.21
CA ALA A 17 -4.18 -32.86 -20.67
C ALA A 17 -5.25 -31.91 -20.08
N GLY A 18 -5.84 -32.25 -18.93
CA GLY A 18 -7.00 -31.55 -18.37
C GLY A 18 -6.73 -30.57 -17.22
N LEU A 19 -5.49 -30.40 -16.74
CA LEU A 19 -5.19 -29.49 -15.61
C LEU A 19 -4.40 -28.22 -16.00
N ALA A 20 -3.98 -28.08 -17.25
CA ALA A 20 -3.16 -26.94 -17.68
C ALA A 20 -3.95 -25.66 -18.04
N GLY A 21 -5.28 -25.68 -17.89
CA GLY A 21 -6.17 -24.61 -18.37
C GLY A 21 -7.15 -24.05 -17.35
N LEU A 22 -7.08 -24.44 -16.07
CA LEU A 22 -7.86 -23.73 -15.06
C LEU A 22 -7.28 -22.31 -14.92
N PRO A 23 -8.08 -21.24 -15.03
CA PRO A 23 -7.63 -19.93 -14.61
C PRO A 23 -7.23 -20.05 -13.14
N ALA A 24 -5.99 -19.69 -12.83
CA ALA A 24 -5.57 -19.53 -11.44
C ALA A 24 -6.59 -18.58 -10.79
N ALA A 25 -7.41 -19.10 -9.87
CA ALA A 25 -8.25 -18.24 -9.06
C ALA A 25 -7.33 -17.20 -8.41
N PRO A 26 -7.71 -15.91 -8.39
CA PRO A 26 -6.91 -14.91 -7.69
C PRO A 26 -6.72 -15.41 -6.27
N ALA A 27 -5.46 -15.55 -5.85
CA ALA A 27 -5.15 -15.82 -4.46
C ALA A 27 -5.79 -14.68 -3.66
N LEU A 28 -6.87 -14.97 -2.94
CA LEU A 28 -7.35 -14.12 -1.86
C LEU A 28 -6.13 -13.93 -0.96
N ALA A 29 -5.67 -12.69 -0.84
CA ALA A 29 -4.59 -12.35 0.07
C ALA A 29 -5.08 -12.67 1.49
N ALA A 30 -4.88 -13.91 1.93
CA ALA A 30 -5.10 -14.31 3.30
C ALA A 30 -4.06 -13.57 4.15
N GLY A 31 -4.52 -12.60 4.93
CA GLY A 31 -3.76 -12.04 6.04
C GLY A 31 -2.93 -10.78 5.72
N LYS A 32 -3.51 -9.77 5.07
CA LYS A 32 -3.00 -8.40 5.27
C LYS A 32 -3.88 -7.73 6.32
N SER A 33 -3.51 -7.88 7.60
CA SER A 33 -4.13 -7.10 8.67
C SER A 33 -4.03 -5.62 8.34
N ASP A 34 -5.12 -4.86 8.53
CA ASP A 34 -5.13 -3.43 8.26
C ASP A 34 -4.23 -2.71 9.27
N VAL A 35 -3.11 -2.14 8.81
CA VAL A 35 -2.16 -1.43 9.68
C VAL A 35 -2.49 0.06 9.68
N ASN A 36 -2.89 0.57 10.85
CA ASN A 36 -3.21 1.97 11.09
C ASN A 36 -2.08 2.64 11.88
N GLU A 37 -1.34 3.55 11.24
CA GLU A 37 -0.31 4.35 11.90
C GLU A 37 -0.89 5.69 12.36
N ILE A 38 -0.97 5.90 13.69
CA ILE A 38 -1.62 7.05 14.31
C ILE A 38 -0.59 7.85 15.11
N ILE A 39 -0.67 9.18 15.07
CA ILE A 39 0.16 10.05 15.90
C ILE A 39 -0.64 10.50 17.13
N VAL A 40 -0.12 10.22 18.32
CA VAL A 40 -0.71 10.66 19.61
C VAL A 40 0.16 11.73 20.26
N PHE A 41 -0.43 12.67 20.99
CA PHE A 41 0.29 13.78 21.61
C PHE A 41 0.30 13.66 23.14
N GLY A 42 1.39 14.09 23.78
CA GLY A 42 1.49 14.17 25.23
C GLY A 42 1.12 12.85 25.92
N SER A 43 0.07 12.89 26.75
CA SER A 43 -0.49 11.74 27.47
C SER A 43 -1.74 11.15 26.82
N ASP A 44 -2.05 11.51 25.57
CA ASP A 44 -3.23 10.98 24.88
C ASP A 44 -3.16 9.44 24.79
N PRO A 45 -4.32 8.77 24.96
CA PRO A 45 -4.37 7.32 24.86
C PRO A 45 -4.15 6.87 23.41
N CYS A 46 -3.35 5.82 23.23
CA CYS A 46 -3.24 5.12 21.95
C CYS A 46 -4.44 4.16 21.81
N PRO A 47 -5.22 4.23 20.71
CA PRO A 47 -6.30 3.28 20.46
C PRO A 47 -5.78 1.84 20.44
N ARG A 48 -6.62 0.90 20.91
CA ARG A 48 -6.30 -0.53 20.87
C ARG A 48 -6.48 -1.07 19.46
N SER A 49 -5.62 -2.01 19.08
CA SER A 49 -5.80 -2.87 17.91
C SER A 49 -7.05 -3.75 18.06
N THR A 50 -7.61 -4.17 16.93
CA THR A 50 -8.69 -5.17 16.84
C THR A 50 -8.15 -6.45 16.19
N ASP A 51 -8.97 -7.49 16.10
CA ASP A 51 -8.57 -8.75 15.46
C ASP A 51 -8.27 -8.58 13.96
N ASP A 52 -8.94 -7.62 13.32
CA ASP A 52 -8.79 -7.32 11.89
C ASP A 52 -7.78 -6.20 11.58
N SER A 53 -7.39 -5.38 12.58
CA SER A 53 -6.55 -4.20 12.37
C SER A 53 -5.52 -3.96 13.48
N ILE A 54 -4.31 -3.63 13.08
CA ILE A 54 -3.18 -3.33 13.96
C ILE A 54 -3.01 -1.81 14.05
N VAL A 55 -3.11 -1.25 15.26
CA VAL A 55 -2.84 0.18 15.50
C VAL A 55 -1.42 0.37 16.01
N VAL A 56 -0.62 1.15 15.30
CA VAL A 56 0.73 1.55 15.68
C VAL A 56 0.75 3.04 15.99
N CYS A 57 1.05 3.39 17.24
CA CYS A 57 1.07 4.79 17.64
C CYS A 57 2.50 5.35 17.70
N ALA A 58 2.73 6.44 16.98
CA ALA A 58 3.90 7.30 17.19
C ALA A 58 3.54 8.40 18.21
N ARG A 59 4.25 8.45 19.35
CA ARG A 59 4.00 9.48 20.38
C ARG A 59 4.86 10.72 20.14
N LYS A 60 4.22 11.89 20.14
CA LYS A 60 4.85 13.22 20.11
C LYS A 60 4.60 13.96 21.42
N PRO A 61 5.48 14.90 21.82
CA PRO A 61 5.22 15.72 23.00
C PRO A 61 4.03 16.67 22.79
N GLU A 62 3.39 17.11 23.88
CA GLU A 62 2.19 17.95 23.80
C GLU A 62 2.42 19.29 23.09
N SER A 63 3.63 19.84 23.21
CA SER A 63 4.05 21.07 22.54
C SER A 63 4.03 21.01 21.02
N GLU A 64 3.93 19.81 20.43
CA GLU A 64 3.95 19.58 18.99
C GLU A 64 2.56 19.56 18.35
N ARG A 65 1.48 19.55 19.13
CA ARG A 65 0.09 19.39 18.64
C ARG A 65 -0.33 20.49 17.66
N PHE A 66 0.09 21.72 17.92
CA PHE A 66 -0.28 22.90 17.12
C PHE A 66 0.92 23.52 16.38
N ARG A 67 2.08 22.86 16.42
CA ARG A 67 3.30 23.36 15.78
C ARG A 67 3.37 22.82 14.35
N ILE A 68 3.99 23.59 13.46
CA ILE A 68 4.38 23.11 12.13
C ILE A 68 5.23 21.83 12.31
N PRO A 69 4.89 20.72 11.60
CA PRO A 69 5.65 19.49 11.67
C PRO A 69 7.13 19.74 11.45
N GLU A 70 7.99 19.09 12.24
CA GLU A 70 9.44 19.36 12.26
C GLU A 70 10.08 19.34 10.87
N LYS A 71 9.73 18.35 10.04
CA LYS A 71 10.17 18.24 8.65
C LYS A 71 9.81 19.41 7.75
N LEU A 72 8.79 20.20 8.11
CA LEU A 72 8.30 21.37 7.37
C LEU A 72 8.74 22.71 8.00
N ARG A 73 9.44 22.69 9.14
CA ARG A 73 9.94 23.92 9.77
C ARG A 73 11.07 24.55 8.99
N GLY A 74 11.84 23.74 8.28
CA GLY A 74 12.83 24.23 7.33
C GLY A 74 12.12 25.02 6.24
N GLY A 75 12.21 26.35 6.31
CA GLY A 75 11.70 27.18 5.21
C GLY A 75 12.54 26.96 3.95
N GLY A 76 11.92 27.08 2.78
CA GLY A 76 12.60 26.87 1.51
C GLY A 76 13.60 27.97 1.12
N SER A 77 13.94 28.04 -0.17
CA SER A 77 14.82 29.08 -0.73
C SER A 77 14.30 30.50 -0.44
N PHE A 78 15.16 31.52 -0.56
CA PHE A 78 14.77 32.92 -0.36
C PHE A 78 13.51 33.32 -1.16
N GLN A 79 13.39 32.81 -2.39
CA GLN A 79 12.21 33.01 -3.25
C GLN A 79 10.92 32.45 -2.65
N SER A 80 10.99 31.30 -1.97
CA SER A 80 9.83 30.70 -1.29
C SER A 80 9.44 31.38 0.03
N LYS A 81 10.29 32.29 0.54
CA LYS A 81 10.09 33.03 1.80
C LYS A 81 9.63 34.48 1.61
N GLN A 82 9.41 34.93 0.37
CA GLN A 82 8.91 36.28 0.13
C GLN A 82 7.47 36.41 0.63
N ASN A 83 7.20 37.50 1.37
CA ASN A 83 5.86 37.81 1.81
C ASN A 83 4.96 38.14 0.59
N TRP A 84 3.66 37.92 0.74
CA TRP A 84 2.71 38.13 -0.35
C TRP A 84 2.69 39.58 -0.86
N ALA A 85 2.84 40.57 0.03
CA ALA A 85 2.85 41.98 -0.36
C ALA A 85 4.01 42.32 -1.32
N SER A 86 5.23 41.86 -1.02
CA SER A 86 6.38 42.03 -1.90
C SER A 86 6.16 41.36 -3.26
N ARG A 87 5.48 40.21 -3.30
CA ARG A 87 5.13 39.56 -4.57
C ARG A 87 4.08 40.35 -5.36
N ALA A 88 3.08 40.92 -4.67
CA ALA A 88 2.06 41.76 -5.29
C ALA A 88 2.65 43.04 -5.90
N THR A 89 3.53 43.75 -5.18
CA THR A 89 4.22 44.93 -5.72
C THR A 89 5.03 44.60 -6.97
N GLN A 90 5.71 43.45 -7.01
CA GLN A 90 6.44 43.03 -8.21
C GLN A 90 5.51 42.85 -9.42
N PHE A 91 4.29 42.33 -9.24
CA PHE A 91 3.33 42.22 -10.34
C PHE A 91 2.82 43.58 -10.82
N GLU A 92 2.61 44.54 -9.92
CA GLU A 92 2.18 45.90 -10.27
C GLU A 92 3.27 46.72 -10.96
N THR A 93 4.55 46.46 -10.63
CA THR A 93 5.67 47.23 -11.20
C THR A 93 6.10 46.71 -12.57
N TYR A 94 5.79 45.46 -12.89
CA TYR A 94 6.10 44.81 -14.17
C TYR A 94 4.92 44.79 -15.15
N SER A 95 3.76 45.38 -14.81
CA SER A 95 2.63 45.63 -15.73
C SER A 95 2.77 46.97 -16.43
#